data_AF-A0A7W1D6W5-F1
#
_entry.id   AF-A0A7W1D6W5-F1
#
_cell.length_a   1.000
_cell.length_b   1.000
_cell.length_c   1.000
_cell.angle_alpha   90.00
_cell.angle_beta   90.00
_cell.angle_gamma   90.00
#
_symmetry.space_group_name_H-M   'P 1'
#
loop_
_entity.id
_entity.type
_entity.pdbx_description
1 polymer ?
#
loop_
_entity_poly.entity_id
_entity_poly.type
_entity_poly.pdbx_seq_one_letter_code
_entity_poly.pdbx_strand_id
1 'polypeptide(L)'
;LLAPGSYPRDLPFISADGDKVHNSNYGLIADDIPSSIIIVGGNYIGLEFASVYRSFGAEVHVVEMLDRIAPAEDLEVSKALLKALRSRGIEFHLGVSVTGAETTDSGVEIAISKDGEDGEDEKLTGDRMLVAVGRGPRTEGIGLEEAGIKLEKGFISVDETFKTSVEGVYAIGDAITVPDANWGPHPQLAHVAFIEGQNVAERLAGQNPPPVDYRNIAHCIYCQPEVASVGLTEQKAEEMGMDVVAKQYQFSANARAQMLGGGQGFVKTVAQEDGAVVGVHIVGPRASDLISEAMLVTSWEAYPAELVEIIHPHPTLSEAIGETFMELAGKPLHGSP
;
A
#
# COMPACT_ATOMS: atom_id res chain seq x y z
N LEU A 1 20.16 17.51 -8.72
CA LEU A 1 19.21 16.55 -8.12
C LEU A 1 17.93 16.59 -8.93
N LEU A 2 17.54 15.45 -9.48
CA LEU A 2 16.31 15.25 -10.24
C LEU A 2 15.26 14.63 -9.32
N ALA A 3 14.05 15.19 -9.29
CA ALA A 3 12.91 14.62 -8.57
C ALA A 3 11.62 14.89 -9.36
N PRO A 4 11.50 14.41 -10.61
CA PRO A 4 10.39 14.78 -11.48
C PRO A 4 9.06 14.11 -11.10
N GLY A 5 9.09 13.12 -10.21
CA GLY A 5 7.91 12.44 -9.67
C GLY A 5 7.23 11.53 -10.67
N SER A 6 5.92 11.35 -10.52
CA SER A 6 5.13 10.35 -11.25
C SER A 6 3.80 10.90 -11.76
N TYR A 7 3.14 10.13 -12.63
CA TYR A 7 1.79 10.40 -13.12
C TYR A 7 0.90 9.15 -13.02
N PRO A 8 -0.44 9.29 -12.87
CA PRO A 8 -1.35 8.15 -12.94
C PRO A 8 -1.29 7.49 -14.31
N ARG A 9 -1.22 6.16 -14.38
CA ARG A 9 -1.33 5.44 -15.65
C ARG A 9 -2.78 5.42 -16.13
N ASP A 10 -2.95 5.54 -17.44
CA ASP A 10 -4.20 5.25 -18.12
C ASP A 10 -4.24 3.78 -18.56
N LEU A 11 -5.43 3.31 -18.95
CA LEU A 11 -5.57 2.04 -19.64
C LEU A 11 -5.18 2.21 -21.13
N PRO A 12 -4.71 1.16 -21.83
CA PRO A 12 -4.24 1.29 -23.21
C PRO A 12 -5.28 1.80 -24.22
N PHE A 13 -6.57 1.66 -23.91
CA PHE A 13 -7.69 1.96 -24.80
C PHE A 13 -8.61 3.09 -24.30
N ILE A 14 -8.38 3.61 -23.08
CA ILE A 14 -9.17 4.72 -22.54
C ILE A 14 -8.31 5.61 -21.64
N SER A 15 -8.35 6.92 -21.90
CA SER A 15 -7.65 7.94 -21.10
C SER A 15 -8.63 8.68 -20.20
N ALA A 16 -8.13 9.16 -19.07
CA ALA A 16 -8.93 9.99 -18.19
C ALA A 16 -9.27 11.35 -18.83
N ASP A 17 -10.55 11.68 -18.89
CA ASP A 17 -11.10 12.93 -19.44
C ASP A 17 -11.48 13.96 -18.35
N GLY A 18 -11.59 13.51 -17.11
CA GLY A 18 -12.00 14.34 -15.97
C GLY A 18 -13.50 14.60 -15.87
N ASP A 19 -14.33 13.90 -16.65
CA ASP A 19 -15.79 13.93 -16.61
C ASP A 19 -16.35 12.54 -16.25
N LYS A 20 -16.24 11.59 -17.18
CA LYS A 20 -16.74 10.21 -17.02
C LYS A 20 -15.63 9.24 -16.67
N VAL A 21 -14.40 9.51 -17.12
CA VAL A 21 -13.22 8.70 -16.85
C VAL A 21 -12.25 9.52 -16.02
N HIS A 22 -12.11 9.16 -14.76
CA HIS A 22 -11.24 9.81 -13.82
C HIS A 22 -9.96 9.00 -13.60
N ASN A 23 -8.94 9.69 -13.13
CA ASN A 23 -7.84 9.10 -12.38
C ASN A 23 -7.74 9.85 -11.04
N SER A 24 -6.71 9.57 -10.25
CA SER A 24 -6.53 10.22 -8.94
C SER A 24 -6.44 11.76 -9.00
N ASN A 25 -5.98 12.36 -10.12
CA ASN A 25 -5.92 13.82 -10.24
C ASN A 25 -7.33 14.43 -10.30
N TYR A 26 -8.24 13.80 -11.07
CA TYR A 26 -9.60 14.29 -11.25
C TYR A 26 -10.52 13.90 -10.09
N GLY A 27 -10.34 12.70 -9.53
CA GLY A 27 -11.17 12.20 -8.41
C GLY A 27 -11.13 13.09 -7.16
N LEU A 28 -9.99 13.73 -6.87
CA LEU A 28 -9.84 14.59 -5.68
C LEU A 28 -10.52 15.96 -5.81
N ILE A 29 -10.79 16.41 -7.04
CA ILE A 29 -11.31 17.75 -7.34
C ILE A 29 -12.66 17.70 -8.04
N ALA A 30 -13.31 16.53 -8.09
CA ALA A 30 -14.63 16.37 -8.69
C ALA A 30 -15.66 17.21 -7.92
N ASP A 31 -16.55 17.88 -8.66
CA ASP A 31 -17.55 18.78 -8.08
C ASP A 31 -18.74 18.04 -7.45
N ASP A 32 -18.87 16.74 -7.74
CA ASP A 32 -19.99 15.90 -7.32
C ASP A 32 -19.59 14.44 -7.06
N ILE A 33 -20.49 13.73 -6.37
CA ILE A 33 -20.39 12.29 -6.11
C ILE A 33 -21.32 11.56 -7.09
N PRO A 34 -20.80 10.64 -7.93
CA PRO A 34 -21.63 9.89 -8.88
C PRO A 34 -22.57 8.93 -8.13
N SER A 35 -23.70 8.57 -8.75
CA SER A 35 -24.62 7.59 -8.14
C SER A 35 -23.99 6.20 -8.10
N SER A 36 -23.24 5.86 -9.15
CA SER A 36 -22.45 4.62 -9.26
C SER A 36 -21.06 4.89 -9.84
N ILE A 37 -20.05 4.16 -9.35
CA ILE A 37 -18.68 4.29 -9.83
C ILE A 37 -18.01 2.93 -9.96
N ILE A 38 -17.28 2.76 -11.07
CA ILE A 38 -16.40 1.63 -11.30
C ILE A 38 -14.96 2.05 -11.04
N ILE A 39 -14.27 1.36 -10.15
CA ILE A 39 -12.87 1.61 -9.80
C ILE A 39 -12.04 0.46 -10.34
N VAL A 40 -11.09 0.76 -11.24
CA VAL A 40 -10.17 -0.23 -11.80
C VAL A 40 -8.86 -0.18 -11.04
N GLY A 41 -8.57 -1.23 -10.28
CA GLY A 41 -7.43 -1.35 -9.37
C GLY A 41 -7.89 -1.52 -7.92
N GLY A 42 -7.60 -2.67 -7.34
CA GLY A 42 -7.91 -3.06 -5.96
C GLY A 42 -6.73 -2.89 -4.99
N ASN A 43 -5.94 -1.84 -5.17
CA ASN A 43 -4.79 -1.52 -4.31
C ASN A 43 -4.89 -0.09 -3.77
N TYR A 44 -3.93 0.35 -2.92
CA TYR A 44 -3.81 1.68 -2.28
C TYR A 44 -4.85 2.72 -2.73
N ILE A 45 -4.55 3.46 -3.80
CA ILE A 45 -5.39 4.55 -4.33
C ILE A 45 -6.83 4.09 -4.63
N GLY A 46 -7.00 2.96 -5.30
CA GLY A 46 -8.31 2.44 -5.66
C GLY A 46 -9.16 2.11 -4.44
N LEU A 47 -8.57 1.49 -3.41
CA LEU A 47 -9.26 1.15 -2.17
C LEU A 47 -9.62 2.40 -1.34
N GLU A 48 -8.77 3.42 -1.34
CA GLU A 48 -9.05 4.71 -0.69
C GLU A 48 -10.24 5.42 -1.35
N PHE A 49 -10.23 5.53 -2.69
CA PHE A 49 -11.36 6.09 -3.41
C PHE A 49 -12.63 5.26 -3.24
N ALA A 50 -12.54 3.93 -3.30
CA ALA A 50 -13.68 3.04 -3.08
C ALA A 50 -14.31 3.29 -1.70
N SER A 51 -13.45 3.41 -0.69
CA SER A 51 -13.87 3.71 0.67
C SER A 51 -14.53 5.08 0.79
N VAL A 52 -13.98 6.12 0.16
CA VAL A 52 -14.51 7.49 0.20
C VAL A 52 -15.84 7.61 -0.54
N TYR A 53 -15.92 7.13 -1.79
CA TYR A 53 -17.15 7.18 -2.58
C TYR A 53 -18.28 6.41 -1.91
N ARG A 54 -17.98 5.23 -1.34
CA ARG A 54 -18.96 4.47 -0.58
C ARG A 54 -19.45 5.22 0.66
N SER A 55 -18.56 5.90 1.38
CA SER A 55 -18.95 6.73 2.53
C SER A 55 -19.84 7.91 2.16
N PHE A 56 -19.75 8.41 0.93
CA PHE A 56 -20.66 9.42 0.40
C PHE A 56 -21.94 8.85 -0.25
N GLY A 57 -22.11 7.53 -0.23
CA GLY A 57 -23.35 6.87 -0.64
C GLY A 57 -23.39 6.38 -2.08
N ALA A 58 -22.28 6.47 -2.83
CA ALA A 58 -22.21 5.89 -4.17
C ALA A 58 -22.29 4.36 -4.12
N GLU A 59 -22.90 3.77 -5.14
CA GLU A 59 -22.69 2.37 -5.51
C GLU A 59 -21.26 2.22 -6.05
N VAL A 60 -20.49 1.26 -5.53
CA VAL A 60 -19.07 1.12 -5.85
C VAL A 60 -18.78 -0.30 -6.27
N HIS A 61 -18.25 -0.45 -7.48
CA HIS A 61 -17.64 -1.68 -7.97
C HIS A 61 -16.14 -1.49 -8.07
N VAL A 62 -15.36 -2.43 -7.54
CA VAL A 62 -13.91 -2.48 -7.70
C VAL A 62 -13.57 -3.67 -8.58
N VAL A 63 -12.81 -3.42 -9.64
CA VAL A 63 -12.31 -4.43 -10.58
C VAL A 63 -10.81 -4.60 -10.38
N GLU A 64 -10.37 -5.82 -10.11
CA GLU A 64 -8.96 -6.16 -9.87
C GLU A 64 -8.59 -7.41 -10.65
N MET A 65 -7.48 -7.33 -11.37
CA MET A 65 -6.94 -8.41 -12.20
C MET A 65 -6.43 -9.56 -11.36
N LEU A 66 -5.89 -9.27 -10.17
CA LEU A 66 -5.45 -10.29 -9.23
C LEU A 66 -6.63 -10.91 -8.47
N ASP A 67 -6.42 -12.11 -7.95
CA ASP A 67 -7.41 -12.84 -7.15
C ASP A 67 -7.64 -12.25 -5.75
N ARG A 68 -6.88 -11.21 -5.38
CA ARG A 68 -6.95 -10.51 -4.08
C ARG A 68 -6.69 -9.02 -4.21
N ILE A 69 -7.25 -8.25 -3.28
CA ILE A 69 -6.93 -6.83 -3.08
C ILE A 69 -5.66 -6.65 -2.25
N ALA A 70 -5.07 -5.45 -2.30
CA ALA A 70 -3.89 -5.07 -1.52
C ALA A 70 -2.80 -6.17 -1.54
N PRO A 71 -2.32 -6.60 -2.72
CA PRO A 71 -1.51 -7.82 -2.86
C PRO A 71 -0.11 -7.72 -2.26
N ALA A 72 0.34 -6.52 -1.88
CA ALA A 72 1.61 -6.30 -1.19
C ALA A 72 1.51 -6.52 0.33
N GLU A 73 0.30 -6.47 0.88
CA GLU A 73 0.05 -6.63 2.32
C GLU A 73 0.03 -8.13 2.70
N ASP A 74 0.09 -8.41 4.01
CA ASP A 74 -0.07 -9.78 4.52
C ASP A 74 -1.42 -10.38 4.09
N LEU A 75 -1.41 -11.67 3.75
CA LEU A 75 -2.58 -12.37 3.20
C LEU A 75 -3.81 -12.27 4.12
N GLU A 76 -3.62 -12.32 5.43
CA GLU A 76 -4.72 -12.23 6.39
C GLU A 76 -5.28 -10.80 6.46
N VAL A 77 -4.42 -9.79 6.33
CA VAL A 77 -4.81 -8.38 6.24
C VAL A 77 -5.66 -8.14 5.00
N SER A 78 -5.21 -8.60 3.82
CA SER A 78 -5.98 -8.46 2.57
C SER A 78 -7.36 -9.12 2.68
N LYS A 79 -7.44 -10.32 3.28
CA LYS A 79 -8.71 -11.04 3.48
C LYS A 79 -9.65 -10.30 4.43
N ALA A 80 -9.14 -9.82 5.56
CA ALA A 80 -9.94 -9.10 6.54
C ALA A 80 -10.42 -7.75 5.99
N LEU A 81 -9.56 -7.02 5.27
CA LEU A 81 -9.92 -5.79 4.60
C LEU A 81 -11.03 -6.02 3.56
N LEU A 82 -10.89 -7.03 2.69
CA LEU A 82 -11.89 -7.36 1.67
C LEU A 82 -13.26 -7.65 2.32
N LYS A 83 -13.28 -8.43 3.40
CA LYS A 83 -14.50 -8.73 4.15
C LYS A 83 -15.12 -7.46 4.74
N ALA A 84 -14.30 -6.58 5.32
CA ALA A 84 -14.77 -5.33 5.89
C ALA A 84 -15.35 -4.38 4.82
N LEU A 85 -14.65 -4.20 3.69
CA LEU A 85 -15.11 -3.35 2.59
C LEU A 85 -16.39 -3.90 1.93
N ARG A 86 -16.50 -5.22 1.74
CA ARG A 86 -17.74 -5.86 1.28
C ARG A 86 -18.90 -5.64 2.24
N SER A 87 -18.65 -5.74 3.55
CA SER A 87 -19.69 -5.47 4.56
C SER A 87 -20.18 -4.01 4.55
N ARG A 88 -19.37 -3.08 4.04
CA ARG A 88 -19.75 -1.68 3.81
C ARG A 88 -20.57 -1.47 2.53
N GLY A 89 -20.76 -2.50 1.71
CA GLY A 89 -21.50 -2.44 0.44
C GLY A 89 -20.66 -2.08 -0.77
N ILE A 90 -19.35 -2.35 -0.74
CA ILE A 90 -18.46 -2.25 -1.91
C ILE A 90 -18.43 -3.62 -2.60
N GLU A 91 -18.72 -3.65 -3.89
CA GLU A 91 -18.66 -4.86 -4.70
C GLU A 91 -17.26 -5.04 -5.28
N PHE A 92 -16.79 -6.30 -5.34
CA PHE A 92 -15.45 -6.63 -5.82
C PHE A 92 -15.50 -7.74 -6.85
N HIS A 93 -14.98 -7.43 -8.03
CA HIS A 93 -14.73 -8.33 -9.15
C HIS A 93 -13.24 -8.62 -9.19
N LEU A 94 -12.83 -9.78 -8.66
CA LEU A 94 -11.42 -10.17 -8.51
C LEU A 94 -11.06 -11.25 -9.52
N GLY A 95 -9.79 -11.30 -9.93
CA GLY A 95 -9.31 -12.26 -10.91
C GLY A 95 -9.82 -11.98 -12.33
N VAL A 96 -10.15 -10.71 -12.62
CA VAL A 96 -10.71 -10.30 -13.91
C VAL A 96 -10.00 -9.07 -14.48
N SER A 97 -9.71 -9.12 -15.77
CA SER A 97 -9.08 -8.07 -16.55
C SER A 97 -10.12 -7.17 -17.21
N VAL A 98 -9.86 -5.87 -17.30
CA VAL A 98 -10.66 -4.96 -18.13
C VAL A 98 -10.16 -5.08 -19.58
N THR A 99 -11.00 -5.59 -20.48
CA THR A 99 -10.66 -5.83 -21.89
C THR A 99 -11.05 -4.68 -22.82
N GLY A 100 -11.99 -3.84 -22.39
CA GLY A 100 -12.44 -2.67 -23.12
C GLY A 100 -13.22 -1.72 -22.21
N ALA A 101 -13.26 -0.45 -22.60
CA ALA A 101 -14.04 0.58 -21.93
C ALA A 101 -14.44 1.66 -22.93
N GLU A 102 -15.66 2.16 -22.82
CA GLU A 102 -16.15 3.28 -23.62
C GLU A 102 -17.08 4.19 -22.81
N THR A 103 -17.02 5.49 -23.11
CA THR A 103 -17.98 6.47 -22.58
C THR A 103 -19.28 6.36 -23.35
N THR A 104 -20.40 6.32 -22.64
CA THR A 104 -21.76 6.36 -23.20
C THR A 104 -22.41 7.71 -22.91
N ASP A 105 -23.61 7.97 -23.43
CA ASP A 105 -24.34 9.21 -23.11
C ASP A 105 -24.61 9.33 -21.60
N SER A 106 -24.83 8.20 -20.91
CA SER A 106 -25.21 8.12 -19.49
C SER A 106 -24.07 7.83 -18.51
N GLY A 107 -22.85 7.54 -18.98
CA GLY A 107 -21.72 7.22 -18.10
C GLY A 107 -20.62 6.45 -18.82
N VAL A 108 -20.20 5.33 -18.26
CA VAL A 108 -19.17 4.43 -18.80
C VAL A 108 -19.70 3.00 -18.84
N GLU A 109 -19.37 2.28 -19.90
CA GLU A 109 -19.48 0.81 -19.98
C GLU A 109 -18.07 0.22 -20.08
N ILE A 110 -17.79 -0.81 -19.27
CA ILE A 110 -16.56 -1.59 -19.36
C ILE A 110 -16.87 -3.06 -19.64
N ALA A 111 -15.95 -3.72 -20.33
CA ALA A 111 -15.92 -5.15 -20.52
C ALA A 111 -14.88 -5.75 -19.57
N ILE A 112 -15.27 -6.77 -18.80
CA ILE A 112 -14.40 -7.52 -17.90
C ILE A 112 -14.40 -9.00 -18.28
N SER A 113 -13.24 -9.64 -18.18
CA SER A 113 -13.08 -11.06 -18.48
C SER A 113 -12.13 -11.73 -17.51
N LYS A 114 -12.34 -13.02 -17.28
CA LYS A 114 -11.44 -13.82 -16.46
C LYS A 114 -10.37 -14.44 -17.35
N ASP A 115 -9.11 -14.21 -17.00
CA ASP A 115 -7.97 -14.69 -17.79
C ASP A 115 -8.04 -16.21 -18.00
N GLY A 116 -8.02 -16.65 -19.26
CA GLY A 116 -8.01 -18.07 -19.63
C GLY A 116 -9.38 -18.76 -19.71
N GLU A 117 -10.49 -18.04 -19.59
CA GLU A 117 -11.83 -18.56 -19.86
C GLU A 117 -12.32 -18.09 -21.25
N ASP A 118 -12.62 -19.05 -22.15
CA ASP A 118 -13.27 -18.79 -23.44
C ASP A 118 -14.77 -18.50 -23.21
N GLY A 119 -15.09 -17.28 -22.77
CA GLY A 119 -16.44 -16.79 -22.52
C GLY A 119 -16.68 -15.42 -23.16
N GLU A 120 -17.95 -14.99 -23.22
CA GLU A 120 -18.28 -13.61 -23.55
C GLU A 120 -17.90 -12.71 -22.37
N ASP A 121 -17.27 -11.56 -22.66
CA ASP A 121 -16.94 -10.55 -21.65
C ASP A 121 -18.22 -10.10 -20.91
N GLU A 122 -18.13 -10.03 -19.58
CA GLU A 122 -19.18 -9.43 -18.77
C GLU A 122 -19.12 -7.91 -18.92
N LYS A 123 -20.30 -7.29 -19.04
CA LYS A 123 -20.41 -5.82 -19.14
C LYS A 123 -20.82 -5.22 -17.81
N LEU A 124 -20.07 -4.22 -17.36
CA LEU A 124 -20.38 -3.43 -16.18
C LEU A 124 -20.57 -1.97 -16.58
N THR A 125 -21.59 -1.33 -16.00
CA THR A 125 -21.91 0.08 -16.28
C THR A 125 -21.85 0.90 -15.01
N GLY A 126 -21.49 2.18 -15.14
CA GLY A 126 -21.51 3.12 -14.02
C GLY A 126 -21.56 4.56 -14.52
N ASP A 127 -21.99 5.48 -13.68
CA ASP A 127 -22.05 6.91 -14.02
C ASP A 127 -20.63 7.45 -14.28
N ARG A 128 -19.64 6.92 -13.55
CA ARG A 128 -18.23 7.30 -13.65
C ARG A 128 -17.31 6.08 -13.50
N MET A 129 -16.13 6.18 -14.09
CA MET A 129 -15.01 5.26 -13.92
C MET A 129 -13.85 5.98 -13.24
N LEU A 130 -13.10 5.30 -12.38
CA LEU A 130 -11.81 5.75 -11.86
C LEU A 130 -10.72 4.72 -12.15
N VAL A 131 -9.68 5.13 -12.86
CA VAL A 131 -8.52 4.31 -13.20
C VAL A 131 -7.42 4.49 -12.14
N ALA A 132 -7.09 3.41 -11.44
CA ALA A 132 -6.09 3.35 -10.37
C ALA A 132 -5.11 2.17 -10.55
N VAL A 133 -4.69 1.90 -11.79
CA VAL A 133 -3.84 0.75 -12.17
C VAL A 133 -2.34 0.98 -11.97
N GLY A 134 -1.96 1.93 -11.11
CA GLY A 134 -0.57 2.28 -10.81
C GLY A 134 -0.08 3.57 -11.47
N ARG A 135 1.22 3.83 -11.34
CA ARG A 135 1.84 5.10 -11.69
C ARG A 135 3.03 4.91 -12.63
N GLY A 136 3.30 5.92 -13.45
CA GLY A 136 4.45 5.98 -14.37
C GLY A 136 5.43 7.10 -13.97
N PRO A 137 6.73 6.96 -14.30
CA PRO A 137 7.74 7.98 -14.00
C PRO A 137 7.63 9.18 -14.95
N ARG A 138 7.71 10.41 -14.45
CA ARG A 138 7.69 11.64 -15.28
C ARG A 138 9.07 11.92 -15.89
N THR A 139 9.50 11.12 -16.85
CA THR A 139 10.84 11.19 -17.44
C THR A 139 10.84 11.58 -18.91
N GLU A 140 9.69 11.54 -19.57
CA GLU A 140 9.55 11.89 -20.98
C GLU A 140 9.65 13.40 -21.22
N GLY A 141 10.34 13.79 -22.30
CA GLY A 141 10.35 15.17 -22.79
C GLY A 141 11.11 16.19 -21.93
N ILE A 142 11.89 15.75 -20.93
CA ILE A 142 12.66 16.64 -20.04
C ILE A 142 14.18 16.65 -20.29
N GLY A 143 14.64 16.04 -21.39
CA GLY A 143 16.04 16.12 -21.83
C GLY A 143 17.01 15.12 -21.17
N LEU A 144 16.51 14.05 -20.54
CA LEU A 144 17.34 13.11 -19.78
C LEU A 144 18.29 12.31 -20.69
N GLU A 145 17.77 11.76 -21.78
CA GLU A 145 18.54 10.92 -22.70
C GLU A 145 19.60 11.77 -23.44
N GLU A 146 19.25 13.00 -23.84
CA GLU A 146 20.17 13.96 -24.44
C GLU A 146 21.30 14.35 -23.48
N ALA A 147 21.03 14.38 -22.17
CA ALA A 147 22.02 14.59 -21.13
C ALA A 147 22.88 13.34 -20.82
N GLY A 148 22.59 12.19 -21.46
CA GLY A 148 23.30 10.92 -21.23
C GLY A 148 22.85 10.16 -19.99
N ILE A 149 21.68 10.50 -19.43
CA ILE A 149 21.10 9.81 -18.27
C ILE A 149 20.45 8.50 -18.72
N LYS A 150 20.89 7.39 -18.15
CA LYS A 150 20.37 6.05 -18.45
C LYS A 150 18.96 5.89 -17.86
N LEU A 151 18.03 5.45 -18.71
CA LEU A 151 16.70 5.03 -18.31
C LEU A 151 16.56 3.51 -18.39
N GLU A 152 15.75 2.94 -17.49
CA GLU A 152 15.34 1.54 -17.50
C GLU A 152 13.83 1.44 -17.36
N LYS A 153 13.15 0.93 -18.40
CA LYS A 153 11.67 0.87 -18.48
C LYS A 153 11.00 2.22 -18.20
N GLY A 154 11.65 3.32 -18.62
CA GLY A 154 11.21 4.70 -18.40
C GLY A 154 11.65 5.32 -17.07
N PHE A 155 12.21 4.56 -16.12
CA PHE A 155 12.69 5.09 -14.84
C PHE A 155 14.16 5.52 -14.94
N ILE A 156 14.56 6.54 -14.17
CA ILE A 156 15.96 6.95 -14.07
C ILE A 156 16.74 5.87 -13.30
N SER A 157 17.72 5.27 -13.95
CA SER A 157 18.59 4.27 -13.31
C SER A 157 19.58 4.97 -12.38
N VAL A 158 19.58 4.56 -11.11
CA VAL A 158 20.52 5.06 -10.11
C VAL A 158 21.20 3.92 -9.33
N ASP A 159 22.34 4.22 -8.73
CA ASP A 159 22.97 3.36 -7.73
C ASP A 159 22.33 3.52 -6.34
N GLU A 160 22.77 2.73 -5.36
CA GLU A 160 22.30 2.80 -3.95
C GLU A 160 22.58 4.15 -3.26
N THR A 161 23.39 5.01 -3.88
CA THR A 161 23.69 6.38 -3.42
C THR A 161 22.95 7.45 -4.23
N PHE A 162 21.99 7.02 -5.05
CA PHE A 162 21.12 7.86 -5.89
C PHE A 162 21.84 8.57 -7.04
N LYS A 163 23.06 8.16 -7.39
CA LYS A 163 23.78 8.73 -8.53
C LYS A 163 23.25 8.15 -9.83
N THR A 164 23.10 9.00 -10.84
CA THR A 164 22.77 8.56 -12.20
C THR A 164 24.03 8.15 -12.97
N SER A 165 23.88 7.79 -14.25
CA SER A 165 25.01 7.55 -15.16
C SER A 165 25.84 8.81 -15.47
N VAL A 166 25.39 10.00 -15.07
CA VAL A 166 26.07 11.27 -15.32
C VAL A 166 26.68 11.80 -14.02
N GLU A 167 27.98 12.08 -14.05
CA GLU A 167 28.71 12.56 -12.87
C GLU A 167 28.09 13.85 -12.33
N GLY A 168 27.93 13.91 -11.00
CA GLY A 168 27.33 15.06 -10.30
C GLY A 168 25.80 15.14 -10.42
N VAL A 169 25.16 14.21 -11.14
CA VAL A 169 23.70 14.14 -11.25
C VAL A 169 23.17 13.01 -10.38
N TYR A 170 22.10 13.33 -9.64
CA TYR A 170 21.41 12.43 -8.72
C TYR A 170 19.93 12.42 -9.05
N ALA A 171 19.22 11.34 -8.75
CA ALA A 171 17.76 11.27 -8.88
C ALA A 171 17.13 10.52 -7.70
N ILE A 172 15.92 10.93 -7.29
CA ILE A 172 15.19 10.37 -6.15
C ILE A 172 13.68 10.25 -6.44
N GLY A 173 12.97 9.55 -5.55
CA GLY A 173 11.52 9.45 -5.52
C GLY A 173 10.95 8.62 -6.66
N ASP A 174 9.66 8.80 -6.94
CA ASP A 174 8.89 7.90 -7.81
C ASP A 174 9.41 7.69 -9.25
N ALA A 175 10.37 8.50 -9.68
CA ALA A 175 10.92 8.46 -11.03
C ALA A 175 12.16 7.56 -11.18
N ILE A 176 12.63 6.93 -10.10
CA ILE A 176 13.87 6.15 -10.11
C ILE A 176 13.64 4.64 -10.15
N THR A 177 14.69 3.92 -10.53
CA THR A 177 14.85 2.50 -10.29
C THR A 177 16.27 2.24 -9.81
N VAL A 178 16.43 1.25 -8.93
CA VAL A 178 17.72 0.83 -8.38
C VAL A 178 17.94 -0.62 -8.85
N PRO A 179 18.59 -0.85 -10.01
CA PRO A 179 18.61 -2.17 -10.65
C PRO A 179 19.25 -3.27 -9.81
N ASP A 180 20.23 -2.89 -8.98
CA ASP A 180 20.96 -3.80 -8.09
C ASP A 180 20.25 -4.03 -6.74
N ALA A 181 19.06 -3.44 -6.53
CA ALA A 181 18.31 -3.60 -5.30
C ALA A 181 17.80 -5.03 -5.11
N ASN A 182 17.92 -5.53 -3.88
CA ASN A 182 17.45 -6.87 -3.48
C ASN A 182 16.06 -6.86 -2.82
N TRP A 183 15.40 -5.70 -2.74
CA TRP A 183 14.13 -5.49 -2.03
C TRP A 183 12.92 -5.27 -2.96
N GLY A 184 13.09 -5.47 -4.27
CA GLY A 184 12.00 -5.41 -5.25
C GLY A 184 11.86 -4.05 -5.96
N PRO A 185 10.69 -3.75 -6.55
CA PRO A 185 10.43 -2.47 -7.22
C PRO A 185 10.55 -1.27 -6.27
N HIS A 186 11.08 -0.16 -6.77
CA HIS A 186 11.23 1.10 -6.00
C HIS A 186 9.88 1.59 -5.44
N PRO A 187 9.75 1.80 -4.11
CA PRO A 187 8.50 2.26 -3.51
C PRO A 187 8.19 3.71 -3.88
N GLN A 188 7.03 3.93 -4.50
CA GLN A 188 6.54 5.26 -4.87
C GLN A 188 5.75 5.88 -3.70
N LEU A 189 6.45 6.20 -2.61
CA LEU A 189 5.87 6.74 -1.37
C LEU A 189 6.51 8.09 -1.01
N ALA A 190 5.70 9.00 -0.49
CA ALA A 190 6.15 10.36 -0.16
C ALA A 190 7.30 10.38 0.86
N HIS A 191 7.16 9.63 1.97
CA HIS A 191 8.19 9.53 3.00
C HIS A 191 9.48 8.87 2.53
N VAL A 192 9.40 8.01 1.50
CA VAL A 192 10.59 7.43 0.84
C VAL A 192 11.33 8.52 0.06
N ALA A 193 10.62 9.28 -0.78
CA ALA A 193 11.23 10.40 -1.51
C ALA A 193 11.85 11.45 -0.56
N PHE A 194 11.25 11.69 0.61
CA PHE A 194 11.79 12.62 1.61
C PHE A 194 13.13 12.15 2.16
N ILE A 195 13.24 10.89 2.59
CA ILE A 195 14.48 10.36 3.18
C ILE A 195 15.60 10.25 2.14
N GLU A 196 15.27 9.88 0.90
CA GLU A 196 16.22 9.86 -0.22
C GLU A 196 16.77 11.26 -0.51
N GLY A 197 15.91 12.28 -0.52
CA GLY A 197 16.33 13.67 -0.71
C GLY A 197 17.25 14.16 0.41
N GLN A 198 16.95 13.81 1.66
CA GLN A 198 17.83 14.09 2.80
C GLN A 198 19.20 13.39 2.62
N ASN A 199 19.18 12.11 2.25
CA ASN A 199 20.40 11.33 2.03
C ASN A 199 21.30 11.96 0.95
N VAL A 200 20.72 12.37 -0.18
CA VAL A 200 21.48 13.05 -1.24
C VAL A 200 21.98 14.41 -0.77
N ALA A 201 21.16 15.20 -0.06
CA ALA A 201 21.58 16.50 0.44
C ALA A 201 22.78 16.41 1.40
N GLU A 202 22.77 15.43 2.32
CA GLU A 202 23.87 15.14 3.23
C GLU A 202 25.14 14.72 2.48
N ARG A 203 25.02 13.85 1.46
CA ARG A 203 26.14 13.46 0.59
C ARG A 203 26.74 14.65 -0.14
N LEU A 204 25.90 15.52 -0.71
CA LEU A 204 26.34 16.75 -1.39
C LEU A 204 27.02 17.74 -0.43
N ALA A 205 26.65 17.72 0.85
CA ALA A 205 27.29 18.50 1.90
C ALA A 205 28.63 17.89 2.39
N GLY A 206 29.11 16.81 1.76
CA GLY A 206 30.35 16.14 2.14
C GLY A 206 30.22 15.22 3.35
N GLN A 207 28.99 14.89 3.76
CA GLN A 207 28.72 13.93 4.81
C GLN A 207 28.65 12.50 4.23
N ASN A 208 28.68 11.50 5.11
CA ASN A 208 28.55 10.09 4.72
C ASN A 208 27.34 9.44 5.42
N PRO A 209 26.12 9.73 4.97
CA PRO A 209 24.93 9.17 5.59
C PRO A 209 24.82 7.66 5.31
N PRO A 210 24.19 6.91 6.22
CA PRO A 210 23.92 5.50 5.99
C PRO A 210 23.06 5.30 4.73
N PRO A 211 23.08 4.12 4.10
CA PRO A 211 22.11 3.77 3.07
C PRO A 211 20.68 3.89 3.61
N VAL A 212 19.72 4.19 2.72
CA VAL A 212 18.29 4.15 3.07
C VAL A 212 17.87 2.70 3.28
N ASP A 213 17.25 2.38 4.43
CA ASP A 213 16.74 1.04 4.71
C ASP A 213 15.32 0.87 4.17
N TYR A 214 15.20 0.26 2.98
CA TYR A 214 13.92 0.01 2.35
C TYR A 214 13.11 -1.13 2.97
N ARG A 215 13.73 -1.95 3.83
CA ARG A 215 13.02 -3.06 4.50
C ARG A 215 12.10 -2.56 5.60
N ASN A 216 12.37 -1.36 6.11
CA ASN A 216 11.69 -0.79 7.26
C ASN A 216 10.85 0.45 6.89
N ILE A 217 10.23 0.41 5.71
CA ILE A 217 9.29 1.44 5.26
C ILE A 217 7.90 1.03 5.74
N ALA A 218 7.20 1.94 6.43
CA ALA A 218 5.79 1.74 6.71
C ALA A 218 4.95 1.97 5.45
N HIS A 219 4.03 1.06 5.20
CA HIS A 219 3.00 1.15 4.18
C HIS A 219 1.65 1.44 4.86
N CYS A 220 0.81 2.24 4.21
CA CYS A 220 -0.52 2.60 4.73
C CYS A 220 -1.54 2.65 3.60
N ILE A 221 -2.76 2.19 3.87
CA ILE A 221 -3.94 2.37 3.02
C ILE A 221 -5.00 3.08 3.87
N TYR A 222 -5.33 4.31 3.50
CA TYR A 222 -6.23 5.19 4.26
C TYR A 222 -7.71 4.95 3.92
N CYS A 223 -8.10 3.67 3.91
CA CYS A 223 -9.49 3.25 3.78
C CYS A 223 -10.12 3.02 5.17
N GLN A 224 -11.38 2.56 5.21
CA GLN A 224 -12.05 2.23 6.47
C GLN A 224 -12.50 0.75 6.49
N PRO A 225 -11.91 -0.10 7.35
CA PRO A 225 -10.83 0.20 8.31
C PRO A 225 -9.50 0.54 7.62
N GLU A 226 -8.59 1.23 8.32
CA GLU A 226 -7.26 1.52 7.81
C GLU A 226 -6.41 0.25 7.75
N VAL A 227 -5.41 0.24 6.88
CA VAL A 227 -4.33 -0.76 6.89
C VAL A 227 -3.01 -0.06 7.08
N ALA A 228 -2.13 -0.64 7.88
CA ALA A 228 -0.74 -0.25 7.95
C ALA A 228 0.16 -1.46 8.22
N SER A 229 1.34 -1.47 7.63
CA SER A 229 2.31 -2.56 7.79
C SER A 229 3.74 -2.03 7.75
N VAL A 230 4.66 -2.79 8.35
CA VAL A 230 6.11 -2.56 8.27
C VAL A 230 6.84 -3.90 8.38
N GLY A 231 7.96 -4.03 7.67
CA GLY A 231 8.78 -5.24 7.67
C GLY A 231 8.22 -6.37 6.79
N LEU A 232 8.56 -7.61 7.14
CA LEU A 232 8.23 -8.80 6.36
C LEU A 232 6.81 -9.29 6.64
N THR A 233 6.07 -9.66 5.59
CA THR A 233 4.90 -10.53 5.72
C THR A 233 5.34 -11.93 6.14
N GLU A 234 4.42 -12.70 6.74
CA GLU A 234 4.71 -14.08 7.13
C GLU A 234 5.17 -14.91 5.93
N GLN A 235 4.38 -14.85 4.84
CA GLN A 235 4.71 -15.51 3.58
C GLN A 235 6.10 -15.11 3.06
N LYS A 236 6.46 -13.83 3.12
CA LYS A 236 7.75 -13.38 2.59
C LYS A 236 8.92 -13.89 3.43
N ALA A 237 8.76 -13.91 4.75
CA ALA A 237 9.77 -14.46 5.65
C ALA A 237 9.98 -15.96 5.40
N GLU A 238 8.91 -16.72 5.24
CA GLU A 238 8.97 -18.16 4.89
C GLU A 238 9.61 -18.39 3.51
N GLU A 239 9.26 -17.59 2.50
CA GLU A 239 9.88 -17.64 1.15
C GLU A 239 11.39 -17.36 1.20
N MET A 240 11.84 -16.58 2.18
CA MET A 240 13.25 -16.30 2.44
C MET A 240 13.95 -17.42 3.24
N GLY A 241 13.24 -18.49 3.60
CA GLY A 241 13.75 -19.61 4.38
C GLY A 241 13.91 -19.32 5.86
N MET A 242 13.18 -18.34 6.40
CA MET A 242 13.15 -18.01 7.81
C MET A 242 12.09 -18.86 8.52
N ASP A 243 12.48 -19.53 9.61
CA ASP A 243 11.53 -20.12 10.55
C ASP A 243 10.88 -18.98 11.34
N VAL A 244 9.56 -18.82 11.21
CA VAL A 244 8.81 -17.70 11.81
C VAL A 244 7.66 -18.17 12.68
N VAL A 245 7.32 -17.32 13.65
CA VAL A 245 6.13 -17.43 14.47
C VAL A 245 5.31 -16.16 14.31
N ALA A 246 4.04 -16.30 13.93
CA ALA A 246 3.09 -15.20 13.87
C ALA A 246 2.11 -15.24 15.06
N LYS A 247 1.73 -14.06 15.56
CA LYS A 247 0.70 -13.86 16.60
C LYS A 247 -0.26 -12.77 16.19
N GLN A 248 -1.51 -12.89 16.62
CA GLN A 248 -2.58 -12.01 16.19
C GLN A 248 -3.50 -11.67 17.36
N TYR A 249 -3.80 -10.38 17.49
CA TYR A 249 -4.72 -9.88 18.49
C TYR A 249 -5.88 -9.12 17.84
N GLN A 250 -7.11 -9.57 18.11
CA GLN A 250 -8.31 -8.97 17.51
C GLN A 250 -8.67 -7.65 18.19
N PHE A 251 -8.97 -6.61 17.40
CA PHE A 251 -9.51 -5.36 17.96
C PHE A 251 -10.87 -5.58 18.64
N SER A 252 -11.58 -6.66 18.33
CA SER A 252 -12.81 -7.04 19.04
C SER A 252 -12.59 -7.32 20.53
N ALA A 253 -11.38 -7.72 20.93
CA ALA A 253 -11.00 -7.91 22.33
C ALA A 253 -10.44 -6.64 22.99
N ASN A 254 -10.10 -5.60 22.21
CA ASN A 254 -9.56 -4.34 22.73
C ASN A 254 -10.67 -3.40 23.23
N ALA A 255 -10.60 -2.98 24.50
CA ALA A 255 -11.60 -2.10 25.11
C ALA A 255 -11.72 -0.74 24.40
N ARG A 256 -10.59 -0.14 23.99
CA ARG A 256 -10.60 1.16 23.30
C ARG A 256 -11.26 1.07 21.92
N ALA A 257 -11.01 0.00 21.17
CA ALA A 257 -11.63 -0.23 19.87
C ALA A 257 -13.15 -0.39 20.00
N GLN A 258 -13.62 -1.09 21.03
CA GLN A 258 -15.06 -1.18 21.34
C GLN A 258 -15.67 0.21 21.62
N MET A 259 -14.97 1.08 22.35
CA MET A 259 -15.43 2.46 22.62
C MET A 259 -15.51 3.32 21.35
N LEU A 260 -14.71 3.03 20.32
CA LEU A 260 -14.69 3.78 19.05
C LEU A 260 -15.76 3.30 18.04
N GLY A 261 -16.68 2.44 18.46
CA GLY A 261 -17.78 1.97 17.61
C GLY A 261 -17.50 0.68 16.85
N GLY A 262 -16.45 -0.08 17.22
CA GLY A 262 -16.34 -1.50 16.86
C GLY A 262 -14.90 -1.99 16.61
N GLY A 263 -14.63 -3.22 17.07
CA GLY A 263 -13.34 -3.91 16.95
C GLY A 263 -13.18 -4.76 15.69
N GLN A 264 -13.32 -4.14 14.53
CA GLN A 264 -13.02 -4.80 13.26
C GLN A 264 -11.51 -4.83 13.02
N GLY A 265 -11.02 -5.97 12.54
CA GLY A 265 -9.62 -6.18 12.22
C GLY A 265 -8.77 -6.54 13.44
N PHE A 266 -7.46 -6.47 13.27
CA PHE A 266 -6.48 -7.01 14.20
C PHE A 266 -5.10 -6.36 14.02
N VAL A 267 -4.23 -6.63 15.00
CA VAL A 267 -2.78 -6.52 14.87
C VAL A 267 -2.21 -7.92 14.69
N LYS A 268 -1.27 -8.10 13.76
CA LYS A 268 -0.49 -9.32 13.55
C LYS A 268 1.00 -8.98 13.62
N THR A 269 1.76 -9.74 14.39
CA THR A 269 3.22 -9.64 14.46
C THR A 269 3.86 -10.92 13.95
N VAL A 270 4.92 -10.79 13.17
CA VAL A 270 5.73 -11.89 12.65
C VAL A 270 7.13 -11.75 13.27
N ALA A 271 7.61 -12.82 13.90
CA ALA A 271 8.95 -12.88 14.47
C ALA A 271 9.70 -14.11 13.94
N GLN A 272 11.01 -14.01 13.84
CA GLN A 272 11.85 -15.20 13.65
C GLN A 272 11.75 -16.09 14.90
N GLU A 273 11.72 -17.41 14.74
CA GLU A 273 11.77 -18.34 15.87
C GLU A 273 13.03 -18.07 16.72
N ASP A 274 12.85 -17.91 18.04
CA ASP A 274 13.88 -17.48 18.99
C ASP A 274 14.61 -16.17 18.60
N GLY A 275 13.98 -15.32 17.79
CA GLY A 275 14.58 -14.13 17.20
C GLY A 275 13.76 -12.85 17.35
N ALA A 276 14.14 -11.86 16.54
CA ALA A 276 13.53 -10.54 16.51
C ALA A 276 12.15 -10.55 15.85
N VAL A 277 11.34 -9.54 16.18
CA VAL A 277 10.15 -9.19 15.38
C VAL A 277 10.59 -8.64 14.03
N VAL A 278 10.17 -9.31 12.96
CA VAL A 278 10.56 -8.98 11.57
C VAL A 278 9.46 -8.29 10.77
N GLY A 279 8.23 -8.27 11.28
CA GLY A 279 7.13 -7.53 10.66
C GLY A 279 5.92 -7.35 11.56
N VAL A 280 5.18 -6.28 11.31
CA VAL A 280 3.92 -5.97 12.01
C VAL A 280 2.90 -5.48 10.98
N HIS A 281 1.69 -6.02 11.06
CA HIS A 281 0.63 -5.83 10.08
C HIS A 281 -0.66 -5.50 10.82
N ILE A 282 -1.30 -4.40 10.47
CA ILE A 282 -2.47 -3.87 11.18
C ILE A 282 -3.57 -3.62 10.17
N VAL A 283 -4.75 -4.13 10.45
CA VAL A 283 -6.01 -3.72 9.82
C VAL A 283 -6.96 -3.31 10.91
N GLY A 284 -7.44 -2.07 10.92
CA GLY A 284 -8.28 -1.62 12.02
C GLY A 284 -8.30 -0.10 12.23
N PRO A 285 -8.81 0.37 13.36
CA PRO A 285 -8.87 1.79 13.67
C PRO A 285 -7.47 2.36 13.88
N ARG A 286 -7.18 3.52 13.27
CA ARG A 286 -5.92 4.27 13.47
C ARG A 286 -4.67 3.46 13.16
N ALA A 287 -4.73 2.49 12.24
CA ALA A 287 -3.59 1.64 11.87
C ALA A 287 -2.38 2.50 11.45
N SER A 288 -2.63 3.58 10.71
CA SER A 288 -1.59 4.50 10.24
C SER A 288 -0.85 5.23 11.36
N ASP A 289 -1.51 5.51 12.49
CA ASP A 289 -0.85 6.10 13.67
C ASP A 289 -0.10 5.02 14.47
N LEU A 290 -0.73 3.85 14.65
CA LEU A 290 -0.20 2.74 15.46
C LEU A 290 1.08 2.14 14.87
N ILE A 291 1.25 2.16 13.56
CA ILE A 291 2.42 1.57 12.89
C ILE A 291 3.74 2.23 13.30
N SER A 292 3.70 3.46 13.81
CA SER A 292 4.88 4.17 14.30
C SER A 292 5.61 3.41 15.42
N GLU A 293 4.87 2.75 16.31
CA GLU A 293 5.47 1.89 17.35
C GLU A 293 6.16 0.68 16.72
N ALA A 294 5.50 0.03 15.75
CA ALA A 294 6.03 -1.12 15.05
C ALA A 294 7.29 -0.81 14.24
N MET A 295 7.40 0.39 13.67
CA MET A 295 8.61 0.85 12.99
C MET A 295 9.81 0.89 13.94
N LEU A 296 9.61 1.31 15.20
CA LEU A 296 10.69 1.31 16.19
C LEU A 296 11.12 -0.12 16.54
N VAL A 297 10.15 -1.02 16.71
CA VAL A 297 10.38 -2.43 17.03
C VAL A 297 11.19 -3.13 15.94
N THR A 298 10.81 -2.96 14.69
CA THR A 298 11.50 -3.57 13.54
C THR A 298 12.85 -2.90 13.25
N SER A 299 12.98 -1.58 13.47
CA SER A 299 14.29 -0.88 13.38
C SER A 299 15.30 -1.39 14.40
N TRP A 300 14.84 -1.70 15.61
CA TRP A 300 15.68 -2.18 16.70
C TRP A 300 15.96 -3.68 16.57
N GLU A 301 15.28 -4.40 15.67
CA GLU A 301 15.33 -5.87 15.65
C GLU A 301 14.99 -6.43 17.04
N ALA A 302 13.96 -5.84 17.69
CA ALA A 302 13.66 -6.11 19.09
C ALA A 302 13.13 -7.53 19.30
N TYR A 303 13.59 -8.18 20.37
CA TYR A 303 13.16 -9.51 20.73
C TYR A 303 11.84 -9.44 21.53
N PRO A 304 10.92 -10.42 21.39
CA PRO A 304 9.68 -10.45 22.17
C PRO A 304 9.90 -10.33 23.69
N ALA A 305 10.99 -10.90 24.21
CA ALA A 305 11.35 -10.83 25.62
C ALA A 305 11.70 -9.41 26.12
N GLU A 306 12.10 -8.49 25.24
CA GLU A 306 12.35 -7.09 25.56
C GLU A 306 11.04 -6.27 25.52
N LEU A 307 10.14 -6.64 24.60
CA LEU A 307 8.91 -5.92 24.34
C LEU A 307 7.84 -6.13 25.42
N VAL A 308 7.84 -7.28 26.12
CA VAL A 308 6.87 -7.55 27.20
C VAL A 308 6.98 -6.63 28.41
N GLU A 309 8.09 -5.93 28.58
CA GLU A 309 8.29 -4.99 29.68
C GLU A 309 7.73 -3.59 29.36
N ILE A 310 7.27 -3.36 28.12
CA ILE A 310 6.68 -2.09 27.70
C ILE A 310 5.27 -1.96 28.32
N ILE A 311 5.04 -0.84 29.01
CA ILE A 311 3.76 -0.53 29.64
C ILE A 311 2.93 0.33 28.69
N HIS A 312 1.99 -0.30 27.98
CA HIS A 312 1.01 0.43 27.17
C HIS A 312 -0.06 1.11 28.05
N PRO A 313 -0.46 2.36 27.73
CA PRO A 313 -1.52 3.05 28.47
C PRO A 313 -2.88 2.38 28.26
N HIS A 314 -3.72 2.37 29.30
CA HIS A 314 -5.06 1.76 29.25
C HIS A 314 -6.19 2.78 29.47
N PRO A 315 -7.31 2.74 28.70
CA PRO A 315 -7.51 1.92 27.50
C PRO A 315 -6.98 2.63 26.24
N THR A 316 -6.14 1.96 25.45
CA THR A 316 -5.66 2.45 24.15
C THR A 316 -5.66 1.36 23.08
N LEU A 317 -5.58 1.77 21.81
CA LEU A 317 -5.47 0.84 20.69
C LEU A 317 -4.09 0.16 20.64
N SER A 318 -3.04 0.84 21.11
CA SER A 318 -1.67 0.31 21.14
C SER A 318 -1.52 -0.91 22.05
N GLU A 319 -2.41 -1.11 23.02
CA GLU A 319 -2.47 -2.35 23.80
C GLU A 319 -2.62 -3.59 22.89
N ALA A 320 -3.26 -3.47 21.72
CA ALA A 320 -3.37 -4.58 20.77
C ALA A 320 -2.00 -5.02 20.23
N ILE A 321 -1.06 -4.09 20.06
CA ILE A 321 0.33 -4.39 19.69
C ILE A 321 1.03 -5.08 20.88
N GLY A 322 0.90 -4.51 22.08
CA GLY A 322 1.46 -5.09 23.30
C GLY A 322 1.02 -6.53 23.55
N GLU A 323 -0.25 -6.86 23.34
CA GLU A 323 -0.76 -8.24 23.48
C GLU A 323 -0.10 -9.21 22.50
N THR A 324 0.15 -8.80 21.25
CA THR A 324 0.87 -9.66 20.30
C THR A 324 2.32 -9.92 20.71
N PHE A 325 3.00 -8.95 21.33
CA PHE A 325 4.33 -9.15 21.90
C PHE A 325 4.33 -10.09 23.10
N MET A 326 3.34 -9.94 23.98
CA MET A 326 3.13 -10.85 25.12
C MET A 326 2.83 -12.28 24.66
N GLU A 327 2.01 -12.45 23.62
CA GLU A 327 1.77 -13.75 23.00
C GLU A 327 3.04 -14.37 22.40
N LEU A 328 3.87 -13.58 21.69
CA LEU A 328 5.15 -14.04 21.15
C LEU A 328 6.10 -14.49 22.25
N ALA A 329 6.11 -13.82 23.40
CA ALA A 329 6.92 -14.17 24.56
C ALA A 329 6.30 -15.26 25.46
N GLY A 330 5.13 -15.82 25.10
CA GLY A 330 4.46 -16.86 25.88
C GLY A 330 3.84 -16.40 27.19
N LYS A 331 3.50 -15.12 27.32
CA LYS A 331 2.90 -14.50 28.52
C LYS A 331 1.62 -13.69 28.21
N PRO A 332 0.63 -14.22 27.44
CA PRO A 332 -0.56 -13.45 27.08
C PRO A 332 -1.36 -13.02 28.31
N LEU A 333 -1.91 -11.81 28.29
CA LEU A 333 -2.76 -11.30 29.37
C LEU A 333 -4.24 -11.39 28.99
N HIS A 334 -4.59 -10.84 27.82
CA HIS A 334 -5.91 -10.95 27.24
C HIS A 334 -5.78 -11.88 26.03
N GLY A 335 -6.14 -13.15 26.16
CA GLY A 335 -6.06 -14.07 25.02
C GLY A 335 -7.06 -13.67 23.92
N SER A 336 -6.65 -13.80 22.66
CA SER A 336 -7.61 -13.89 21.55
C SER A 336 -8.53 -15.11 21.78
N PRO A 337 -9.87 -14.96 21.73
CA PRO A 337 -10.81 -16.07 21.94
C PRO A 337 -10.75 -17.15 20.85
#